data_AF-A0ABD4VQ63-F1
#
_entry.id   AF-A0ABD4VQ63-F1
#
_cell.length_a   1.000
_cell.length_b   1.000
_cell.length_c   1.000
_cell.angle_alpha   90.00
_cell.angle_beta   90.00
_cell.angle_gamma   90.00
#
_symmetry.space_group_name_H-M   'P 1'
#
loop_
_entity.id
_entity.type
_entity.pdbx_description
1 polymer ?
#
loop_
_entity_poly.entity_id
_entity_poly.type
_entity_poly.pdbx_seq_one_letter_code
_entity_poly.pdbx_strand_id
1 'polypeptide(L)'
;MIVQNLNFDKTVALAKAKAEKMIENGLYSRFRLSDKERLDKALLGCIGELAFQQHLSNLGIPFELDHTDFQSHHTDKFDVKVNGAKIDIKVAKKTTANPPSDNWTYGYPQEQHPETKDYVVVGWVDFNRKEVGFYGWIRGEQIVRFKVVTRNSYAKYPYLTPNHEFKWGCLTKDLNEILK
;
A
#
# COMPACT_ATOMS: atom_id res chain seq x y z
N MET A 1 -9.17 9.26 -5.94
CA MET A 1 -8.64 10.52 -5.36
C MET A 1 -7.17 10.68 -5.73
N ILE A 2 -6.73 11.86 -6.17
CA ILE A 2 -5.30 12.18 -6.34
C ILE A 2 -4.87 13.04 -5.14
N VAL A 3 -3.70 12.75 -4.56
CA VAL A 3 -3.16 13.54 -3.44
C VAL A 3 -2.72 14.91 -3.96
N GLN A 4 -3.41 15.96 -3.53
CA GLN A 4 -3.10 17.33 -3.90
C GLN A 4 -1.86 17.85 -3.14
N ASN A 5 -1.10 18.73 -3.78
CA ASN A 5 0.08 19.41 -3.20
C ASN A 5 1.22 18.47 -2.75
N LEU A 6 1.29 17.25 -3.27
CA LEU A 6 2.41 16.35 -3.02
C LEU A 6 3.65 16.82 -3.77
N ASN A 7 4.74 17.14 -3.07
CA ASN A 7 6.05 17.30 -3.71
C ASN A 7 6.62 15.91 -4.00
N PHE A 8 6.30 15.38 -5.19
CA PHE A 8 6.63 14.00 -5.58
C PHE A 8 8.11 13.67 -5.44
N ASP A 9 9.00 14.52 -5.94
CA ASP A 9 10.44 14.25 -5.93
C ASP A 9 10.99 14.21 -4.49
N LYS A 10 10.52 15.14 -3.63
CA LYS A 10 10.85 15.11 -2.20
C LYS A 10 10.30 13.85 -1.52
N THR A 11 9.07 13.47 -1.82
CA THR A 11 8.44 12.24 -1.29
C THR A 11 9.21 10.99 -1.71
N VAL A 12 9.64 10.90 -2.97
CA VAL A 12 10.46 9.79 -3.47
C VAL A 12 11.80 9.73 -2.75
N ALA A 13 12.46 10.88 -2.53
CA ALA A 13 13.73 10.92 -1.79
C ALA A 13 13.58 10.43 -0.34
N LEU A 14 12.53 10.88 0.37
CA LEU A 14 12.22 10.41 1.72
C LEU A 14 11.84 8.92 1.76
N ALA A 15 11.00 8.48 0.81
CA ALA A 15 10.59 7.09 0.69
C ALA A 15 11.78 6.18 0.40
N LYS A 16 12.75 6.63 -0.40
CA LYS A 16 13.98 5.88 -0.69
C LYS A 16 14.82 5.68 0.57
N ALA A 17 15.05 6.74 1.34
CA ALA A 17 15.78 6.63 2.60
C ALA A 17 15.08 5.71 3.62
N LYS A 18 13.73 5.72 3.66
CA LYS A 18 12.95 4.79 4.49
C LYS A 18 13.11 3.35 3.98
N ALA A 19 12.97 3.12 2.68
CA ALA A 19 13.07 1.82 2.05
C ALA A 19 14.47 1.19 2.23
N GLU A 20 15.54 1.97 2.10
CA GLU A 20 16.93 1.55 2.36
C GLU A 20 17.09 0.99 3.78
N LYS A 21 16.59 1.70 4.80
CA LYS A 21 16.61 1.20 6.18
C LYS A 21 15.81 -0.09 6.37
N MET A 22 14.66 -0.22 5.71
CA MET A 22 13.84 -1.43 5.82
C MET A 22 14.54 -2.65 5.19
N ILE A 23 15.22 -2.49 4.06
CA ILE A 23 15.97 -3.59 3.42
C ILE A 23 17.22 -3.95 4.23
N GLU A 24 17.90 -2.99 4.85
CA GLU A 24 18.99 -3.22 5.80
C GLU A 24 18.50 -4.05 6.99
N ASN A 25 17.28 -3.78 7.47
CA ASN A 25 16.60 -4.56 8.52
C ASN A 25 15.97 -5.88 8.01
N GLY A 26 16.30 -6.33 6.80
CA GLY A 26 15.94 -7.65 6.30
C GLY A 26 14.61 -7.74 5.54
N LEU A 27 13.93 -6.62 5.25
CA LEU A 27 12.69 -6.63 4.46
C LEU A 27 12.91 -7.33 3.10
N TYR A 28 12.01 -8.25 2.74
CA TYR A 28 12.06 -9.07 1.52
C TYR A 28 13.24 -10.05 1.36
N SER A 29 14.13 -10.17 2.35
CA SER A 29 15.33 -11.04 2.28
C SER A 29 15.01 -12.50 1.93
N ARG A 30 13.89 -13.04 2.42
CA ARG A 30 13.47 -14.43 2.16
C ARG A 30 13.06 -14.73 0.72
N PHE A 31 12.84 -13.72 -0.13
CA PHE A 31 12.31 -13.90 -1.48
C PHE A 31 13.37 -14.09 -2.56
N ARG A 32 14.66 -14.20 -2.18
CA ARG A 32 15.80 -14.36 -3.12
C ARG A 32 15.83 -13.27 -4.21
N LEU A 33 15.35 -12.08 -3.86
CA LEU A 33 15.39 -10.89 -4.71
C LEU A 33 16.76 -10.21 -4.58
N SER A 34 17.21 -9.58 -5.66
CA SER A 34 18.35 -8.65 -5.59
C SER A 34 18.02 -7.43 -4.72
N ASP A 35 19.03 -6.78 -4.15
CA ASP A 35 18.82 -5.58 -3.34
C ASP A 35 18.10 -4.46 -4.11
N LYS A 36 18.34 -4.36 -5.42
CA LYS A 36 17.61 -3.44 -6.29
C LYS A 36 16.11 -3.76 -6.34
N GLU A 37 15.75 -5.03 -6.54
CA GLU A 37 14.33 -5.44 -6.58
C GLU A 37 13.64 -5.26 -5.23
N ARG A 38 14.35 -5.51 -4.13
CA ARG A 38 13.87 -5.26 -2.76
C ARG A 38 13.63 -3.77 -2.54
N LEU A 39 14.60 -2.94 -2.92
CA LEU A 39 14.51 -1.49 -2.84
C LEU A 39 13.34 -0.94 -3.67
N ASP A 40 13.20 -1.37 -4.92
CA ASP A 40 12.11 -0.91 -5.81
C ASP A 40 10.72 -1.23 -5.23
N LYS A 41 10.56 -2.41 -4.62
CA LYS A 41 9.32 -2.83 -3.95
C LYS A 41 9.05 -2.03 -2.68
N ALA A 42 10.05 -1.88 -1.82
CA ALA A 42 9.94 -1.13 -0.57
C ALA A 42 9.67 0.35 -0.82
N LEU A 43 10.40 0.95 -1.77
CA LEU A 43 10.22 2.34 -2.21
C LEU A 43 8.78 2.61 -2.64
N LEU A 44 8.20 1.73 -3.45
CA LEU A 44 6.83 1.88 -3.92
C LEU A 44 5.84 1.96 -2.75
N GLY A 45 5.96 1.06 -1.76
CA GLY A 45 5.13 1.09 -0.55
C GLY A 45 5.30 2.38 0.25
N CYS A 46 6.55 2.76 0.54
CA CYS A 46 6.88 3.97 1.29
C CYS A 46 6.37 5.26 0.62
N ILE A 47 6.33 5.33 -0.72
CA ILE A 47 5.73 6.47 -1.44
C ILE A 47 4.23 6.55 -1.13
N GLY A 48 3.53 5.43 -1.17
CA GLY A 48 2.10 5.36 -0.86
C GLY A 48 1.80 5.81 0.56
N GLU A 49 2.53 5.27 1.53
CA GLU A 49 2.40 5.63 2.95
C GLU A 49 2.62 7.13 3.19
N LEU A 50 3.74 7.69 2.70
CA LEU A 50 4.06 9.10 2.87
C LEU A 50 3.04 10.02 2.17
N ALA A 51 2.54 9.61 1.00
CA ALA A 51 1.51 10.37 0.30
C ALA A 51 0.17 10.37 1.07
N PHE A 52 -0.18 9.25 1.71
CA PHE A 52 -1.38 9.18 2.55
C PHE A 52 -1.23 10.02 3.82
N GLN A 53 -0.07 9.95 4.48
CA GLN A 53 0.26 10.79 5.64
C GLN A 53 0.16 12.29 5.29
N GLN A 54 0.71 12.70 4.15
CA GLN A 54 0.60 14.08 3.67
C GLN A 54 -0.87 14.47 3.42
N HIS A 55 -1.68 13.57 2.87
CA HIS A 55 -3.11 13.82 2.68
C HIS A 55 -3.83 14.07 4.00
N LEU A 56 -3.57 13.25 5.04
CA LEU A 56 -4.13 13.44 6.38
C LEU A 56 -3.69 14.79 6.98
N SER A 57 -2.40 15.13 6.88
CA SER A 57 -1.88 16.41 7.35
C SER A 57 -2.52 17.60 6.64
N ASN A 58 -2.75 17.52 5.33
CA ASN A 58 -3.43 18.57 4.56
C ASN A 58 -4.88 18.78 5.00
N LEU A 59 -5.54 17.72 5.47
CA LEU A 59 -6.89 17.78 6.03
C LEU A 59 -6.92 18.18 7.52
N GLY A 60 -5.77 18.33 8.16
CA GLY A 60 -5.67 18.57 9.60
C GLY A 60 -6.11 17.38 10.46
N ILE A 61 -6.05 16.16 9.92
CA ILE A 61 -6.48 14.93 10.62
C ILE A 61 -5.28 14.35 11.37
N PRO A 62 -5.34 14.22 12.71
CA PRO A 62 -4.30 13.56 13.49
C PRO A 62 -4.20 12.07 13.17
N PHE A 63 -2.98 11.53 13.18
CA PHE A 63 -2.75 10.10 13.01
C PHE A 63 -1.54 9.61 13.81
N GLU A 64 -1.56 8.33 14.17
CA GLU A 64 -0.43 7.62 14.78
C GLU A 64 0.30 6.79 13.72
N LEU A 65 1.61 6.60 13.89
CA LEU A 65 2.42 5.69 13.07
C LEU A 65 2.81 4.48 13.90
N ASP A 66 2.94 3.33 13.25
CA ASP A 66 3.59 2.17 13.86
C ASP A 66 5.12 2.36 13.83
N HIS A 67 5.75 2.07 14.96
CA HIS A 67 7.20 2.12 15.13
C HIS A 67 7.80 0.73 15.42
N THR A 68 7.06 -0.34 15.07
CA THR A 68 7.48 -1.72 15.28
C THR A 68 8.85 -1.99 14.64
N ASP A 69 9.76 -2.58 15.40
CA ASP A 69 11.09 -2.97 14.95
C ASP A 69 11.04 -4.29 14.17
N PHE A 70 11.44 -4.25 12.89
CA PHE A 70 11.46 -5.41 12.00
C PHE A 70 12.48 -6.49 12.37
N GLN A 71 13.39 -6.23 13.32
CA GLN A 71 14.33 -7.25 13.81
C GLN A 71 13.64 -8.42 14.52
N SER A 72 12.43 -8.20 15.07
CA SER A 72 11.64 -9.22 15.78
C SER A 72 10.29 -9.55 15.13
N HIS A 73 9.85 -8.73 14.16
CA HIS A 73 8.57 -8.87 13.48
C HIS A 73 8.72 -8.72 11.95
N HIS A 74 8.07 -9.57 11.16
CA HIS A 74 8.19 -9.52 9.69
C HIS A 74 7.15 -8.63 8.99
N THR A 75 6.31 -7.90 9.74
CA THR A 75 5.27 -7.02 9.21
C THR A 75 4.89 -5.94 10.23
N ASP A 76 4.49 -4.78 9.74
CA ASP A 76 3.88 -3.71 10.54
C ASP A 76 2.46 -4.09 10.97
N LYS A 77 2.03 -3.55 12.13
CA LYS A 77 0.65 -3.65 12.62
C LYS A 77 -0.28 -2.70 11.89
N PHE A 78 0.19 -1.56 11.40
CA PHE A 78 -0.54 -0.62 10.54
C PHE A 78 0.41 0.44 9.96
N ASP A 79 0.02 1.07 8.85
CA ASP A 79 0.82 2.16 8.27
C ASP A 79 0.45 3.50 8.91
N VAL A 80 -0.85 3.71 9.15
CA VAL A 80 -1.37 4.83 9.94
C VAL A 80 -2.54 4.36 10.80
N LYS A 81 -2.76 5.03 11.93
CA LYS A 81 -3.95 4.85 12.74
C LYS A 81 -4.67 6.17 12.94
N VAL A 82 -5.93 6.21 12.56
CA VAL A 82 -6.81 7.40 12.58
C VAL A 82 -8.02 7.07 13.43
N ASN A 83 -8.30 7.88 14.45
CA ASN A 83 -9.45 7.71 15.35
C ASN A 83 -9.60 6.29 15.92
N GLY A 84 -8.48 5.66 16.27
CA GLY A 84 -8.47 4.28 16.78
C GLY A 84 -8.38 3.19 15.71
N ALA A 85 -8.76 3.48 14.46
CA ALA A 85 -8.78 2.52 13.36
C ALA A 85 -7.40 2.33 12.72
N LYS A 86 -6.99 1.08 12.55
CA LYS A 86 -5.75 0.65 11.89
C LYS A 86 -5.92 0.62 10.39
N ILE A 87 -5.15 1.44 9.69
CA ILE A 87 -5.21 1.58 8.24
C ILE A 87 -3.89 1.12 7.62
N ASP A 88 -4.00 0.30 6.60
CA ASP A 88 -2.88 -0.23 5.83
C ASP A 88 -2.97 0.30 4.39
N ILE A 89 -1.87 0.83 3.87
CA ILE A 89 -1.77 1.53 2.60
C ILE A 89 -1.07 0.62 1.59
N LYS A 90 -1.76 0.31 0.50
CA LYS A 90 -1.25 -0.57 -0.54
C LYS A 90 -1.32 0.11 -1.89
N VAL A 91 -0.16 0.34 -2.50
CA VAL A 91 -0.07 0.99 -3.81
C VAL A 91 0.55 0.09 -4.86
N ALA A 92 0.04 0.20 -6.09
CA ALA A 92 0.61 -0.45 -7.27
C ALA A 92 1.32 0.57 -8.17
N LYS A 93 2.39 0.15 -8.86
CA LYS A 93 3.00 0.97 -9.91
C LYS A 93 2.04 1.04 -11.10
N LYS A 94 1.58 2.24 -11.46
CA LYS A 94 0.80 2.46 -12.66
C LYS A 94 1.74 2.52 -13.86
N THR A 95 1.65 1.52 -14.73
CA THR A 95 2.44 1.43 -15.97
C THR A 95 1.61 1.67 -17.22
N THR A 96 0.29 1.74 -17.08
CA THR A 96 -0.64 1.98 -18.19
C THR A 96 -0.90 3.47 -18.38
N ALA A 97 -1.15 3.90 -19.61
CA ALA A 97 -1.66 5.25 -19.88
C ALA A 97 -3.07 5.44 -19.31
N ASN A 98 -3.92 4.41 -19.43
CA ASN A 98 -5.32 4.45 -19.01
C ASN A 98 -5.47 4.72 -17.51
N PRO A 99 -6.53 5.46 -17.09
CA PRO A 99 -6.90 5.60 -15.69
C PRO A 99 -7.17 4.23 -15.04
N PRO A 100 -7.00 4.12 -13.70
CA PRO A 100 -7.42 2.93 -12.98
C PRO A 100 -8.89 2.61 -13.19
N SER A 101 -9.21 1.32 -13.27
CA SER A 101 -10.57 0.84 -13.58
C SER A 101 -11.03 -0.20 -12.56
N ASP A 102 -12.35 -0.34 -12.42
CA ASP A 102 -12.97 -1.32 -11.52
C ASP A 102 -12.55 -2.77 -11.84
N ASN A 103 -12.06 -3.03 -13.07
CA ASN A 103 -11.63 -4.36 -13.52
C ASN A 103 -10.19 -4.71 -13.13
N TRP A 104 -9.39 -3.75 -12.67
CA TRP A 104 -8.04 -4.05 -12.16
C TRP A 104 -8.14 -4.88 -10.89
N THR A 105 -7.15 -5.73 -10.64
CA THR A 105 -7.11 -6.54 -9.42
C THR A 105 -5.93 -6.19 -8.55
N TYR A 106 -6.12 -6.27 -7.24
CA TYR A 106 -5.06 -6.18 -6.24
C TYR A 106 -5.00 -7.49 -5.48
N GLY A 107 -3.78 -7.95 -5.20
CA GLY A 107 -3.54 -9.10 -4.34
C GLY A 107 -3.02 -8.62 -3.01
N TYR A 108 -3.70 -8.97 -1.93
CA TYR A 108 -3.23 -8.73 -0.57
C TYR A 108 -2.60 -10.02 0.00
N PRO A 109 -1.34 -9.99 0.47
CA PRO A 109 -0.67 -11.19 0.98
C PRO A 109 -1.44 -11.85 2.12
N GLN A 110 -1.76 -13.14 2.00
CA GLN A 110 -2.51 -13.88 3.02
C GLN A 110 -1.78 -13.90 4.37
N GLU A 111 -0.47 -14.07 4.32
CA GLU A 111 0.41 -14.09 5.49
C GLU A 111 0.50 -12.77 6.26
N GLN A 112 -0.03 -11.66 5.70
CA GLN A 112 -0.11 -10.37 6.42
C GLN A 112 -1.39 -10.25 7.27
N HIS A 113 -2.25 -11.29 7.28
CA HIS A 113 -3.45 -11.34 8.12
C HIS A 113 -4.33 -10.08 7.96
N PRO A 114 -4.92 -9.85 6.76
CA PRO A 114 -5.67 -8.62 6.48
C PRO A 114 -6.77 -8.34 7.50
N GLU A 115 -7.38 -9.36 8.09
CA GLU A 115 -8.40 -9.26 9.15
C GLU A 115 -7.94 -8.49 10.40
N THR A 116 -6.63 -8.31 10.59
CA THR A 116 -6.06 -7.52 11.69
C THR A 116 -6.10 -6.00 11.44
N LYS A 117 -6.41 -5.59 10.20
CA LYS A 117 -6.55 -4.21 9.78
C LYS A 117 -8.03 -3.84 9.72
N ASP A 118 -8.38 -2.67 10.26
CA ASP A 118 -9.74 -2.17 10.13
C ASP A 118 -10.04 -1.81 8.68
N TYR A 119 -9.08 -1.15 8.03
CA TYR A 119 -9.18 -0.70 6.64
C TYR A 119 -7.88 -0.91 5.87
N VAL A 120 -8.01 -1.26 4.59
CA VAL A 120 -6.91 -1.26 3.62
C VAL A 120 -7.26 -0.27 2.52
N VAL A 121 -6.42 0.76 2.35
CA VAL A 121 -6.53 1.74 1.27
C VAL A 121 -5.69 1.26 0.09
N VAL A 122 -6.31 1.18 -1.08
CA VAL A 122 -5.63 0.77 -2.31
C VAL A 122 -5.43 1.96 -3.22
N GLY A 123 -4.21 2.12 -3.74
CA GLY A 123 -3.83 3.22 -4.61
C GLY A 123 -2.83 2.86 -5.70
N TRP A 124 -2.31 3.89 -6.35
CA TRP A 124 -1.31 3.78 -7.40
C TRP A 124 -0.30 4.91 -7.35
N VAL A 125 0.89 4.62 -7.89
CA VAL A 125 1.95 5.60 -8.14
C VAL A 125 2.23 5.66 -9.64
N ASP A 126 2.13 6.87 -10.21
CA ASP A 126 2.47 7.15 -11.61
C ASP A 126 3.75 8.00 -11.65
N PHE A 127 4.89 7.36 -11.92
CA PHE A 127 6.19 8.02 -11.96
C PHE A 127 6.36 8.97 -13.15
N ASN A 128 5.62 8.75 -14.24
CA ASN A 128 5.70 9.60 -15.43
C ASN A 128 4.97 10.92 -15.18
N ARG A 129 3.79 10.84 -14.57
CA ARG A 129 2.98 12.01 -14.20
C ARG A 129 3.38 12.62 -12.86
N LYS A 130 4.24 11.94 -12.10
CA LYS A 130 4.63 12.30 -10.73
C LYS A 130 3.43 12.44 -9.80
N GLU A 131 2.52 11.47 -9.88
CA GLU A 131 1.26 11.46 -9.13
C GLU A 131 1.16 10.23 -8.22
N VAL A 132 0.53 10.43 -7.07
CA VAL A 132 0.04 9.35 -6.21
C VAL A 132 -1.47 9.51 -6.07
N GLY A 133 -2.21 8.42 -6.26
CA GLY A 133 -3.65 8.40 -6.10
C GLY A 133 -4.12 7.20 -5.30
N PHE A 134 -5.28 7.35 -4.68
CA PHE A 134 -5.98 6.32 -3.92
C PHE A 134 -7.33 6.06 -4.56
N TYR A 135 -7.61 4.79 -4.86
CA TYR A 135 -8.80 4.36 -5.59
C TYR A 135 -9.99 4.24 -4.66
N GLY A 136 -9.75 3.69 -3.48
CA GLY A 136 -10.75 3.43 -2.46
C GLY A 136 -10.18 2.59 -1.35
N TRP A 137 -11.06 2.11 -0.49
CA TRP A 137 -10.72 1.29 0.67
C TRP A 137 -11.62 0.06 0.78
N ILE A 138 -11.18 -0.92 1.56
CA ILE A 138 -11.93 -2.15 1.89
C ILE A 138 -11.58 -2.60 3.31
N ARG A 139 -12.50 -3.27 4.01
CA ARG A 139 -12.21 -3.82 5.34
C ARG A 139 -11.31 -5.05 5.25
N GLY A 140 -10.43 -5.22 6.22
CA GLY A 140 -9.61 -6.43 6.35
C GLY A 140 -10.44 -7.72 6.36
N GLU A 141 -11.54 -7.72 7.11
CA GLU A 141 -12.51 -8.84 7.19
C GLU A 141 -13.23 -9.15 5.87
N GLN A 142 -13.27 -8.21 4.92
CA GLN A 142 -13.81 -8.46 3.59
C GLN A 142 -12.75 -9.11 2.69
N ILE A 143 -11.49 -8.69 2.82
CA ILE A 143 -10.36 -9.25 2.03
C ILE A 143 -10.24 -10.76 2.23
N VAL A 144 -10.34 -11.25 3.47
CA VAL A 144 -10.20 -12.69 3.76
C VAL A 144 -11.25 -13.57 3.08
N ARG A 145 -12.37 -13.01 2.64
CA ARG A 145 -13.46 -13.75 1.95
C ARG A 145 -13.14 -13.98 0.48
N PHE A 146 -12.17 -13.28 -0.09
CA PHE A 146 -11.77 -13.48 -1.47
C PHE A 146 -10.87 -14.70 -1.64
N LYS A 147 -10.95 -15.30 -2.82
CA LYS A 147 -10.14 -16.47 -3.19
C LYS A 147 -8.66 -16.16 -3.07
N VAL A 148 -7.92 -17.09 -2.48
CA VAL A 148 -6.46 -17.05 -2.47
C VAL A 148 -5.92 -17.54 -3.83
N VAL A 149 -5.02 -16.76 -4.42
CA VAL A 149 -4.36 -17.04 -5.69
C VAL A 149 -2.86 -16.79 -5.59
N THR A 150 -2.09 -17.44 -6.45
CA THR A 150 -0.63 -17.24 -6.58
C THR A 150 -0.24 -16.49 -7.85
N ARG A 151 -1.21 -16.15 -8.69
CA ARG A 151 -1.01 -15.41 -9.94
C ARG A 151 -2.13 -14.38 -10.08
N ASN A 152 -1.76 -13.13 -10.37
CA ASN A 152 -2.72 -12.06 -10.58
C ASN A 152 -3.64 -12.39 -11.76
N SER A 153 -4.96 -12.35 -11.58
CA SER A 153 -5.91 -12.77 -12.60
C SER A 153 -6.08 -11.76 -13.73
N TYR A 154 -5.73 -10.48 -13.52
CA TYR A 154 -5.81 -9.44 -14.54
C TYR A 154 -4.52 -9.38 -15.40
N ALA A 155 -3.40 -9.01 -14.79
CA ALA A 155 -2.09 -8.81 -15.42
C ALA A 155 -1.23 -10.08 -15.55
N LYS A 156 -1.68 -11.22 -14.99
CA LYS A 156 -1.05 -12.55 -15.17
C LYS A 156 0.39 -12.67 -14.67
N TYR A 157 0.88 -11.80 -13.80
CA TYR A 157 2.18 -11.97 -13.13
C TYR A 157 2.05 -12.88 -11.89
N PRO A 158 3.10 -13.63 -11.51
CA PRO A 158 3.10 -14.42 -10.28
C PRO A 158 3.27 -13.53 -9.05
N TYR A 159 2.52 -13.82 -7.99
CA TYR A 159 2.76 -13.22 -6.67
C TYR A 159 3.96 -13.89 -5.98
N LEU A 160 4.62 -13.16 -5.08
CA LEU A 160 5.71 -13.70 -4.27
C LEU A 160 5.19 -14.69 -3.20
N THR A 161 3.93 -14.53 -2.79
CA THR A 161 3.23 -15.37 -1.80
C THR A 161 1.77 -15.56 -2.22
N PRO A 162 1.02 -16.49 -1.60
CA PRO A 162 -0.42 -16.56 -1.81
C PRO A 162 -1.13 -15.26 -1.37
N ASN A 163 -2.03 -14.76 -2.20
CA ASN A 163 -2.71 -13.47 -2.01
C ASN A 163 -4.23 -13.64 -2.09
N HIS A 164 -4.97 -12.97 -1.20
CA HIS A 164 -6.39 -12.71 -1.40
C HIS A 164 -6.54 -11.69 -2.53
N GLU A 165 -7.12 -12.10 -3.67
CA GLU A 165 -7.27 -11.22 -4.82
C GLU A 165 -8.70 -10.69 -4.96
N PHE A 166 -8.81 -9.38 -5.09
CA PHE A 166 -10.08 -8.69 -5.32
C PHE A 166 -9.95 -7.65 -6.44
N LYS A 167 -11.09 -7.33 -7.05
CA LYS A 167 -11.19 -6.27 -8.04
C LYS A 167 -11.21 -4.90 -7.35
N TRP A 168 -10.65 -3.89 -8.01
CA TRP A 168 -10.70 -2.51 -7.54
C TRP A 168 -12.14 -1.98 -7.46
N GLY A 169 -13.05 -2.51 -8.28
CA GLY A 169 -14.48 -2.20 -8.17
C GLY A 169 -15.17 -2.72 -6.91
N CYS A 170 -14.51 -3.54 -6.10
CA CYS A 170 -15.01 -3.94 -4.79
C CYS A 170 -14.69 -2.91 -3.69
N LEU A 171 -13.91 -1.87 -4.00
CA LEU A 171 -13.48 -0.86 -3.05
C LEU A 171 -14.56 0.22 -2.87
N THR A 172 -14.76 0.69 -1.64
CA THR A 172 -15.52 1.90 -1.35
C THR A 172 -14.69 3.12 -1.76
N LYS A 173 -15.26 4.00 -2.59
CA LYS A 173 -14.53 5.12 -3.22
C LYS A 173 -14.45 6.37 -2.34
N ASP A 174 -15.38 6.54 -1.40
CA ASP A 174 -15.34 7.66 -0.45
C ASP A 174 -14.39 7.35 0.70
N LEU A 175 -13.17 7.90 0.63
CA LEU A 175 -12.17 7.77 1.68
C LEU A 175 -12.57 8.51 2.95
N ASN A 176 -13.45 9.51 2.90
CA ASN A 176 -13.83 10.26 4.10
C ASN A 176 -14.60 9.41 5.12
N GLU A 177 -15.16 8.28 4.70
CA GLU A 177 -15.86 7.35 5.60
C GLU A 177 -14.95 6.72 6.66
N ILE A 178 -13.64 6.61 6.37
CA ILE A 178 -12.66 5.98 7.27
C ILE A 178 -11.73 6.97 7.95
N LEU A 179 -11.94 8.27 7.72
CA LEU A 179 -11.12 9.37 8.25
C LEU A 179 -11.83 10.18 9.34
N LYS A 180 -13.10 9.88 9.59
CA LYS A 180 -13.94 10.45 10.65
C LYS A 180 -13.98 9.51 11.84
#